data_AF-A0A956S6U5-F1
#
_entry.id   AF-A0A956S6U5-F1
#
_cell.length_a   1.000
_cell.length_b   1.000
_cell.length_c   1.000
_cell.angle_alpha   90.00
_cell.angle_beta   90.00
_cell.angle_gamma   90.00
#
_symmetry.space_group_name_H-M   'P 1'
#
loop_
_entity.id
_entity.type
_entity.pdbx_description
1 polymer ?
#
loop_
_entity_poly.entity_id
_entity_poly.type
_entity_poly.pdbx_seq_one_letter_code
_entity_poly.pdbx_strand_id
1 'polypeptide(L)'
;MIKTIKLEKKGLDNIKLLSGAQLKYIAFLSMLIDHVNKALIYPILDGGLLLEISDFFDVIGRIAFPLFAFFIVEGFFKTKSRKKYLANLLIFAVISEIP
;
A
#
# COMPACT_ATOMS: atom_id res chain seq x y z
N MET A 1 -9.52 17.01 31.34
CA MET A 1 -9.06 15.84 30.56
C MET A 1 -9.98 15.51 29.38
N ILE A 2 -11.28 15.20 29.59
CA ILE A 2 -12.22 14.83 28.49
C ILE A 2 -12.39 15.94 27.43
N LYS A 3 -12.46 17.21 27.85
CA LYS A 3 -12.57 18.37 26.94
C LYS A 3 -11.33 18.52 26.05
N THR A 4 -10.15 18.25 26.60
CA THR A 4 -8.86 18.29 25.90
C THR A 4 -8.76 17.19 24.85
N ILE A 5 -9.15 15.96 25.18
CA ILE A 5 -9.19 14.82 24.23
C ILE A 5 -10.16 15.10 23.07
N LYS A 6 -11.29 15.75 23.34
CA LYS A 6 -12.29 16.09 22.31
C LYS A 6 -11.81 17.20 21.37
N LEU A 7 -11.05 18.17 21.88
CA LEU A 7 -10.41 19.23 21.09
C LEU A 7 -9.29 18.66 20.20
N GLU A 8 -8.49 17.74 20.72
CA GLU A 8 -7.41 17.08 19.98
C GLU A 8 -7.96 16.19 18.85
N LYS A 9 -9.02 15.41 19.12
CA LYS A 9 -9.73 14.63 18.08
C LYS A 9 -10.26 15.54 16.97
N LYS A 10 -10.90 16.65 17.31
CA LYS A 10 -11.42 17.62 16.34
C LYS A 10 -10.31 18.21 15.46
N GLY A 11 -9.13 18.46 16.03
CA GLY A 11 -7.94 18.88 15.28
C GLY A 11 -7.41 17.79 14.34
N LEU A 12 -7.33 16.54 14.81
CA LEU A 12 -6.90 15.38 14.02
C LEU A 12 -7.85 15.08 12.85
N ASP A 13 -9.16 15.24 13.06
CA ASP A 13 -10.16 14.97 12.03
C ASP A 13 -10.12 16.04 10.91
N ASN A 14 -9.65 17.25 11.21
CA ASN A 14 -9.43 18.31 10.21
C ASN A 14 -8.16 18.10 9.35
N ILE A 15 -7.18 17.30 9.82
CA ILE A 15 -5.95 16.99 9.06
C ILE A 15 -6.00 15.60 8.38
N LYS A 16 -6.95 14.74 8.73
CA LYS A 16 -7.15 13.44 8.08
C LYS A 16 -7.83 13.62 6.72
N LEU A 17 -7.02 13.80 5.68
CA LEU A 17 -7.50 13.95 4.31
C LEU A 17 -8.09 12.65 3.75
N LEU A 18 -7.55 11.49 4.13
CA LEU A 18 -7.97 10.17 3.64
C LEU A 18 -8.25 9.19 4.79
N SER A 19 -9.27 8.36 4.62
CA SER A 19 -9.56 7.24 5.52
C SER A 19 -8.53 6.12 5.36
N GLY A 20 -8.33 5.34 6.43
CA GLY A 20 -7.44 4.17 6.39
C GLY A 20 -7.86 3.13 5.33
N ALA A 21 -9.15 3.03 5.00
CA ALA A 21 -9.63 2.16 3.93
C ALA A 21 -9.22 2.68 2.54
N GLN A 22 -9.34 3.99 2.29
CA GLN A 22 -8.89 4.60 1.03
C GLN A 22 -7.39 4.41 0.82
N LEU A 23 -6.59 4.62 1.87
CA LEU A 23 -5.14 4.40 1.80
C LEU A 23 -4.79 2.94 1.49
N LYS A 24 -5.57 1.96 1.99
CA LYS A 24 -5.39 0.54 1.65
C LYS A 24 -5.65 0.29 0.17
N TYR A 25 -6.74 0.84 -0.38
CA TYR A 25 -7.02 0.69 -1.81
C TYR A 25 -5.94 1.33 -2.68
N ILE A 26 -5.42 2.49 -2.29
CA ILE A 26 -4.29 3.13 -2.99
C ILE A 26 -3.05 2.22 -2.97
N ALA A 27 -2.73 1.62 -1.82
CA ALA A 27 -1.60 0.69 -1.71
C ALA A 27 -1.77 -0.54 -2.62
N PHE A 28 -2.95 -1.16 -2.62
CA PHE A 28 -3.24 -2.30 -3.50
C PHE A 28 -3.20 -1.93 -4.97
N LEU A 29 -3.77 -0.78 -5.35
CA LEU A 29 -3.78 -0.33 -6.74
C LEU A 29 -2.38 0.00 -7.25
N SER A 30 -1.58 0.71 -6.45
CA SER A 30 -0.18 1.03 -6.76
C SER A 30 0.66 -0.24 -6.96
N MET A 31 0.50 -1.24 -6.10
CA MET A 31 1.18 -2.54 -6.23
C MET A 31 0.73 -3.33 -7.45
N LEU A 32 -0.57 -3.32 -7.75
CA LEU A 32 -1.12 -3.99 -8.93
C LEU A 32 -0.55 -3.38 -10.21
N ILE A 33 -0.46 -2.05 -10.29
CA ILE A 33 0.13 -1.35 -11.44
C ILE A 33 1.60 -1.76 -11.62
N ASP A 34 2.38 -1.82 -10.54
CA ASP A 34 3.78 -2.26 -10.56
C ASP A 34 3.94 -3.69 -11.11
N HIS A 35 3.10 -4.61 -10.61
CA HIS A 35 3.11 -6.02 -11.00
C HIS A 35 2.67 -6.20 -12.45
N VAL A 36 1.56 -5.57 -12.86
CA VAL A 36 1.06 -5.58 -14.25
C VAL A 36 2.08 -4.99 -15.21
N ASN A 37 2.75 -3.89 -14.84
CA ASN A 37 3.80 -3.28 -15.65
C ASN A 37 4.97 -4.26 -15.87
N LYS A 38 5.44 -4.91 -14.81
CA LYS A 38 6.54 -5.89 -14.88
C LYS A 38 6.16 -7.20 -15.59
N ALA A 39 4.92 -7.66 -15.42
CA ALA A 39 4.46 -8.93 -15.98
C ALA A 39 4.02 -8.83 -17.44
N LEU A 40 3.40 -7.71 -17.85
CA LEU A 40 2.82 -7.56 -19.19
C LEU A 40 3.56 -6.58 -20.08
N ILE A 41 4.05 -5.47 -19.54
CA ILE A 41 4.64 -4.39 -20.35
C ILE A 41 6.13 -4.64 -20.58
N TYR A 42 6.91 -4.97 -19.54
CA TYR A 42 8.34 -5.28 -19.65
C TYR A 42 8.69 -6.38 -20.67
N PRO A 43 7.94 -7.48 -20.82
CA PRO A 43 8.27 -8.53 -21.79
C PRO A 43 8.05 -8.14 -23.26
N ILE A 44 7.24 -7.09 -23.52
CA ILE A 44 6.84 -6.64 -24.87
C ILE A 44 7.53 -5.28 -25.17
N LEU A 45 8.52 -4.90 -24.37
CA LEU A 45 9.10 -3.58 -24.39
C LEU A 45 10.17 -3.46 -25.50
N ASP A 46 9.74 -3.10 -26.70
CA ASP A 46 10.61 -2.90 -27.88
C ASP A 46 11.24 -1.49 -27.97
N GLY A 47 11.21 -0.74 -26.86
CA GLY A 47 11.77 0.61 -26.76
C GLY A 47 10.83 1.75 -27.22
N GLY A 48 11.26 2.99 -27.00
CA GLY A 48 10.47 4.20 -27.35
C GLY A 48 9.49 4.65 -26.28
N LEU A 49 8.34 5.23 -26.67
CA LEU A 49 7.34 5.86 -25.79
C LEU A 49 6.83 4.89 -24.69
N LEU A 50 6.78 3.59 -24.95
CA LEU A 50 6.39 2.58 -23.97
C LEU A 50 7.37 2.45 -22.80
N LEU A 51 8.67 2.71 -23.00
CA LEU A 51 9.64 2.75 -21.89
C LEU A 51 9.32 3.89 -20.93
N GLU A 52 9.04 5.09 -21.43
CA GLU A 52 8.73 6.25 -20.58
C GLU A 52 7.46 6.05 -19.76
N ILE A 53 6.44 5.42 -20.34
CA ILE A 53 5.20 5.07 -19.63
C ILE A 53 5.47 4.01 -18.56
N SER A 54 6.28 2.99 -18.89
CA SER A 54 6.63 1.92 -17.96
C SER A 54 7.43 2.46 -16.77
N ASP A 55 8.40 3.34 -17.00
CA ASP A 55 9.17 3.99 -15.95
C ASP A 55 8.28 4.82 -15.01
N PHE A 56 7.29 5.52 -15.56
CA PHE A 56 6.33 6.27 -14.76
C PHE A 56 5.47 5.35 -13.86
N PHE A 57 5.03 4.20 -14.37
CA PHE A 57 4.29 3.22 -13.59
C PHE A 57 5.14 2.59 -12.49
N ASP A 58 6.42 2.33 -12.72
CA ASP A 58 7.34 1.86 -11.69
C ASP A 58 7.50 2.88 -10.55
N VAL A 59 7.56 4.18 -10.87
CA VAL A 59 7.63 5.24 -9.84
C VAL A 59 6.38 5.25 -8.98
N ILE A 60 5.19 5.13 -9.59
CA ILE A 60 3.92 5.04 -8.86
C ILE A 60 3.87 3.77 -8.00
N GLY A 61 4.36 2.65 -8.55
CA GLY A 61 4.44 1.36 -7.88
C GLY A 61 5.23 1.36 -6.58
N ARG A 62 6.32 2.12 -6.54
CA ARG A 62 7.19 2.24 -5.34
C ARG A 62 6.48 2.80 -4.11
N ILE A 63 5.37 3.53 -4.29
CA ILE A 63 4.58 4.09 -3.18
C ILE A 63 3.81 2.98 -2.42
N ALA A 64 3.53 1.85 -3.06
CA ALA A 64 2.87 0.72 -2.40
C ALA A 64 3.66 0.24 -1.18
N PHE A 65 4.99 0.11 -1.29
CA PHE A 65 5.83 -0.41 -0.21
C PHE A 65 5.70 0.36 1.12
N PRO A 66 5.93 1.69 1.18
CA PRO A 66 5.79 2.44 2.44
C PRO A 66 4.36 2.40 2.99
N LEU A 67 3.33 2.33 2.13
CA LEU A 67 1.94 2.19 2.58
C LEU A 67 1.69 0.80 3.21
N PHE A 68 2.17 -0.28 2.58
CA PHE A 68 2.07 -1.62 3.15
C PHE A 68 2.84 -1.74 4.46
N ALA A 69 4.05 -1.16 4.56
CA ALA A 69 4.82 -1.12 5.80
C ALA A 69 4.03 -0.44 6.94
N PHE A 70 3.40 0.70 6.64
CA PHE A 70 2.50 1.38 7.58
C PHE A 70 1.34 0.47 8.02
N PHE A 71 0.66 -0.20 7.08
CA PHE A 71 -0.44 -1.09 7.41
C PHE A 71 -0.03 -2.36 8.15
N ILE A 72 1.19 -2.85 7.94
CA ILE A 72 1.74 -3.98 8.69
C ILE A 72 1.91 -3.59 10.16
N VAL A 73 2.51 -2.44 10.43
CA VAL A 73 2.68 -1.91 11.79
C VAL A 73 1.30 -1.64 12.42
N GLU A 74 0.41 -0.96 11.71
CA GLU A 74 -0.94 -0.66 12.20
C GLU A 74 -1.74 -1.94 12.49
N GLY A 75 -1.64 -2.95 11.62
CA GLY A 75 -2.29 -4.26 11.78
C GLY A 75 -1.72 -5.05 12.95
N PHE A 76 -0.41 -4.96 13.20
CA PHE A 76 0.25 -5.61 14.33
C PHE A 76 -0.25 -5.07 15.68
N PHE A 77 -0.44 -3.76 15.81
CA PHE A 77 -0.98 -3.16 17.03
C PHE A 77 -2.48 -3.41 17.22
N LYS A 78 -3.24 -3.58 16.14
CA LYS A 78 -4.70 -3.81 16.19
C LYS A 78 -5.09 -5.27 16.34
N THR A 79 -4.24 -6.23 15.97
CA THR A 79 -4.60 -7.66 16.00
C THR A 79 -4.49 -8.24 17.41
N LYS A 80 -5.43 -9.13 17.77
CA LYS A 80 -5.38 -9.89 19.04
C LYS A 80 -4.54 -11.16 18.95
N SER A 81 -4.37 -11.72 17.74
CA SER A 81 -3.61 -12.96 17.51
C SER A 81 -2.46 -12.72 16.53
N ARG A 82 -1.26 -12.54 17.08
CA ARG A 82 -0.04 -12.25 16.30
C ARG A 82 0.37 -13.41 15.40
N LYS A 83 0.20 -14.66 15.86
CA LYS A 83 0.54 -15.86 15.07
C LYS A 83 -0.31 -15.96 13.80
N LYS A 84 -1.63 -15.79 13.93
CA LYS A 84 -2.54 -15.81 12.77
C LYS A 84 -2.27 -14.64 11.82
N TYR A 85 -1.95 -13.47 12.37
CA TYR A 85 -1.59 -12.31 11.58
C TYR A 85 -0.32 -12.53 10.76
N LEU A 86 0.74 -13.06 11.39
CA LEU A 86 1.98 -13.40 10.70
C LEU A 86 1.75 -14.46 9.61
N ALA A 87 0.96 -15.50 9.88
CA ALA A 87 0.62 -16.52 8.88
C ALA A 87 -0.07 -15.91 7.66
N ASN A 88 -1.03 -15.01 7.87
CA ASN A 88 -1.70 -14.29 6.77
C ASN A 88 -0.73 -13.40 5.98
N LEU A 89 0.21 -12.73 6.65
CA LEU A 89 1.25 -11.94 5.99
C LEU A 89 2.17 -12.81 5.13
N LEU A 90 2.58 -13.98 5.63
CA LEU A 90 3.42 -14.91 4.88
C LEU A 90 2.67 -15.46 3.65
N ILE A 91 1.40 -15.83 3.79
CA ILE A 91 0.58 -16.27 2.66
C ILE A 91 0.47 -15.16 1.61
N PHE A 92 0.20 -13.92 2.04
CA PHE A 92 0.13 -12.78 1.13
C PHE A 92 1.48 -12.52 0.44
N ALA A 93 2.59 -12.63 1.16
CA ALA A 93 3.92 -12.45 0.61
C ALA A 93 4.25 -13.48 -0.48
N VAL A 94 3.90 -14.76 -0.26
CA VAL A 94 4.09 -15.82 -1.27
C VAL A 94 3.23 -15.57 -2.51
N ILE A 95 1.98 -15.14 -2.34
CA ILE A 95 1.10 -14.80 -3.48
C ILE A 95 1.63 -13.59 -4.25
N SER A 96 2.23 -12.63 -3.54
CA SER A 96 2.79 -11.39 -4.08
C SER A 96 4.17 -11.56 -4.72
N GLU A 97 4.83 -12.71 -4.60
CA GLU A 97 6.17 -12.89 -5.17
C GLU A 97 6.16 -12.92 -6.70
N ILE A 98 5.02 -13.32 -7.28
CA ILE A 98 4.84 -13.43 -8.73
C ILE A 98 4.33 -12.07 -9.26
N PRO A 99 5.06 -11.42 -10.18
CA PRO A 99 4.61 -10.19 -10.84
C PRO A 99 3.38 -10.43 -11.71
#